data_AF-A0A3P9PLB7-F1
#
_entry.id   AF-A0A3P9PLB7-F1
#
_cell.length_a   1.000
_cell.length_b   1.000
_cell.length_c   1.000
_cell.angle_alpha   90.00
_cell.angle_beta   90.00
_cell.angle_gamma   90.00
#
_symmetry.space_group_name_H-M   'P 1'
#
loop_
_entity.id
_entity.type
_entity.pdbx_description
1 polymer ?
#
loop_
_entity_poly.entity_id
_entity_poly.type
_entity_poly.pdbx_seq_one_letter_code
_entity_poly.pdbx_strand_id
1 'polypeptide(L)'
;MCVMTSRRRYSYVFLFTRTFCCVDHGRCFARCLAAMLFTQLPEDVLYHILFHLDRTSLCRLSQVCKSMNRFVNRDAVWRRIAKGCLNSGIIWNGTDIYPNIPLKERVKTAQNWYHGFCKKWTLLKWKTKLLPWLQLDGDVLYLSQAAKIGAYSLNHDSRRLQRIPLENYLGHKGDVCRFVLTDSHLISAGSDGRILVHSRRRNLSLGLMGHSQEVNCLDSKNGLIISGSRDRTARMWTLTSSSPLGTIPMFDRVWSVAISPTQR
;
A
#
# COMPACT_ATOMS: atom_id res chain seq x y z
N MET A 1 -32.68 6.60 5.69
CA MET A 1 -33.29 6.69 4.34
C MET A 1 -33.38 8.17 4.03
N CYS A 2 -32.61 8.70 3.07
CA CYS A 2 -32.70 10.12 2.75
C CYS A 2 -32.42 10.34 1.27
N VAL A 3 -33.45 10.81 0.59
CA VAL A 3 -33.46 11.37 -0.77
C VAL A 3 -33.21 12.87 -0.68
N MET A 4 -32.85 13.49 -1.82
CA MET A 4 -32.72 14.94 -2.12
C MET A 4 -31.34 15.55 -1.86
N THR A 5 -30.74 16.37 -2.72
CA THR A 5 -31.16 17.03 -3.97
C THR A 5 -29.97 17.20 -4.91
N SER A 6 -30.24 17.03 -6.21
CA SER A 6 -29.39 17.51 -7.31
C SER A 6 -29.21 19.03 -7.23
N ARG A 7 -27.96 19.49 -7.07
CA ARG A 7 -27.51 20.78 -7.60
C ARG A 7 -26.30 20.52 -8.47
N ARG A 8 -26.55 20.39 -9.77
CA ARG A 8 -25.53 20.52 -10.82
C ARG A 8 -24.84 21.88 -10.64
N ARG A 9 -23.58 21.86 -10.20
CA ARG A 9 -22.60 22.87 -10.62
C ARG A 9 -21.54 22.13 -11.41
N TYR A 10 -21.67 22.19 -12.73
CA TYR A 10 -20.56 21.93 -13.61
C TYR A 10 -19.55 23.05 -13.42
N SER A 11 -18.36 22.74 -12.94
CA SER A 11 -17.19 23.61 -13.12
C SER A 11 -16.34 22.98 -14.21
N TYR A 12 -16.58 23.43 -15.44
CA TYR A 12 -15.65 23.23 -16.53
C TYR A 12 -14.39 24.04 -16.21
N VAL A 13 -13.26 23.37 -16.00
CA VAL A 13 -11.95 24.05 -16.03
C VAL A 13 -11.61 24.19 -17.50
N PHE A 14 -11.88 25.37 -18.06
CA PHE A 14 -11.37 25.75 -19.36
C PHE A 14 -9.84 25.80 -19.31
N LEU A 15 -9.20 24.98 -20.16
CA LEU A 15 -7.82 25.21 -20.59
C LEU A 15 -7.80 26.52 -21.37
N PHE A 16 -7.51 27.63 -20.70
CA PHE A 16 -6.99 28.81 -21.39
C PHE A 16 -5.48 28.64 -21.52
N THR A 17 -5.04 28.08 -22.65
CA THR A 17 -3.74 28.43 -23.22
C THR A 17 -3.84 29.89 -23.66
N ARG A 18 -3.57 30.81 -22.74
CA ARG A 18 -3.30 32.21 -23.09
C ARG A 18 -1.79 32.41 -23.04
N THR A 19 -1.18 32.24 -24.20
CA THR A 19 -0.03 33.04 -24.62
C THR A 19 -0.42 34.51 -24.46
N PHE A 20 -0.16 35.08 -23.28
CA PHE A 20 -0.26 36.52 -23.12
C PHE A 20 0.99 37.14 -23.74
N CYS A 21 0.83 37.61 -24.98
CA CYS A 21 1.60 38.71 -25.51
C CYS A 21 1.52 39.85 -24.50
N CYS A 22 2.67 40.25 -23.96
CA CYS A 22 2.79 41.28 -22.93
C CYS A 22 2.53 42.65 -23.55
N VAL A 23 1.45 43.31 -23.12
CA VAL A 23 1.29 44.77 -23.21
C VAL A 23 0.90 45.24 -21.81
N ASP A 24 1.88 45.29 -20.91
CA ASP A 24 1.81 46.02 -19.64
C ASP A 24 3.19 45.99 -18.97
N HIS A 25 3.99 47.03 -19.25
CA HIS A 25 5.43 47.09 -18.90
C HIS A 25 5.73 47.15 -17.39
N GLY A 26 4.75 47.44 -16.52
CA GLY A 26 4.99 47.66 -15.09
C GLY A 26 4.92 46.41 -14.18
N ARG A 27 4.05 45.43 -14.47
CA ARG A 27 3.84 44.27 -13.56
C ARG A 27 4.76 43.08 -13.86
N CYS A 28 5.30 42.97 -15.07
CA CYS A 28 6.28 41.94 -15.42
C CYS A 28 7.68 42.22 -14.84
N PHE A 29 8.06 43.49 -14.68
CA PHE A 29 9.37 43.86 -14.16
C PHE A 29 9.59 43.40 -12.72
N ALA A 30 8.59 43.56 -11.84
CA ALA A 30 8.69 43.10 -10.45
C ALA A 30 8.76 41.57 -10.29
N ARG A 31 8.03 40.81 -11.14
CA ARG A 31 8.10 39.33 -11.15
C ARG A 31 9.42 38.82 -11.69
N CYS A 32 10.03 39.52 -12.66
CA CYS A 32 11.37 39.19 -13.17
C CYS A 32 12.49 39.57 -12.19
N LEU A 33 12.40 40.72 -11.51
CA LEU A 33 13.45 41.17 -10.56
C LEU A 33 13.54 40.29 -9.31
N ALA A 34 12.41 39.90 -8.71
CA ALA A 34 12.41 39.01 -7.56
C ALA A 34 12.92 37.60 -7.92
N ALA A 35 12.62 37.12 -9.14
CA ALA A 35 13.17 35.87 -9.64
C ALA A 35 14.69 35.95 -9.89
N MET A 36 15.21 37.12 -10.31
CA MET A 36 16.64 37.36 -10.50
C MET A 36 17.43 37.34 -9.19
N LEU A 37 16.91 37.91 -8.10
CA LEU A 37 17.61 37.97 -6.81
C LEU A 37 17.87 36.58 -6.20
N PHE A 38 16.86 35.71 -6.20
CA PHE A 38 17.02 34.36 -5.65
C PHE A 38 17.91 33.46 -6.50
N THR A 39 18.01 33.70 -7.81
CA THR A 39 18.91 32.95 -8.69
C THR A 39 20.38 33.37 -8.58
N GLN A 40 20.66 34.50 -7.94
CA GLN A 40 22.02 35.00 -7.71
C GLN A 40 22.60 34.59 -6.35
N LEU A 41 21.76 34.04 -5.44
CA LEU A 41 22.21 33.58 -4.14
C LEU A 41 22.94 32.23 -4.24
N PRO A 42 23.97 31.98 -3.41
CA PRO A 42 24.55 30.65 -3.26
C PRO A 42 23.50 29.61 -2.83
N GLU A 43 23.67 28.35 -3.28
CA GLU A 43 22.70 27.29 -2.99
C GLU A 43 22.49 27.07 -1.49
N ASP A 44 23.54 27.20 -0.67
CA ASP A 44 23.46 27.01 0.78
C ASP A 44 22.56 28.05 1.46
N VAL A 45 22.68 29.32 1.07
CA VAL A 45 21.82 30.40 1.56
C VAL A 45 20.37 30.12 1.17
N LEU A 46 20.16 29.65 -0.05
CA LEU A 46 18.83 29.27 -0.51
C LEU A 46 18.27 28.10 0.31
N TYR A 47 19.06 27.05 0.57
CA TYR A 47 18.62 25.96 1.45
C TYR A 47 18.25 26.45 2.85
N HIS A 48 19.04 27.35 3.44
CA HIS A 48 18.73 27.94 4.75
C HIS A 48 17.42 28.73 4.73
N ILE A 49 17.17 29.55 3.72
CA ILE A 49 15.91 30.29 3.58
C ILE A 49 14.73 29.30 3.43
N LEU A 50 14.86 28.33 2.52
CA LEU A 50 13.80 27.36 2.25
C LEU A 50 13.55 26.40 3.41
N PHE A 51 14.55 26.16 4.26
CA PHE A 51 14.43 25.32 5.44
C PHE A 51 13.32 25.83 6.36
N HIS A 52 13.13 27.15 6.48
CA HIS A 52 12.10 27.74 7.35
C HIS A 52 10.70 27.80 6.73
N LEU A 53 10.56 27.55 5.43
CA LEU A 53 9.27 27.58 4.76
C LEU A 53 8.43 26.34 5.04
N ASP A 54 7.11 26.52 5.02
CA ASP A 54 6.16 25.42 5.05
C ASP A 54 5.96 24.81 3.65
N ARG A 55 5.38 23.60 3.63
CA ARG A 55 5.09 22.85 2.39
C ARG A 55 4.27 23.67 1.38
N THR A 56 3.35 24.49 1.85
CA THR A 56 2.43 25.31 1.05
C THR A 56 3.18 26.45 0.38
N SER A 57 4.05 27.15 1.11
CA SER A 57 4.89 28.20 0.56
C SER A 57 5.92 27.64 -0.42
N LEU A 58 6.53 26.48 -0.13
CA LEU A 58 7.42 25.80 -1.07
C LEU A 58 6.70 25.44 -2.40
N CYS A 59 5.48 24.91 -2.32
CA CYS A 59 4.68 24.62 -3.51
C CYS A 59 4.36 25.88 -4.33
N ARG A 60 4.04 27.01 -3.67
CA ARG A 60 3.82 28.30 -4.35
C ARG A 60 5.12 28.82 -4.97
N LEU A 61 6.22 28.73 -4.25
CA LEU A 61 7.55 29.16 -4.69
C LEU A 61 8.01 28.38 -5.93
N SER A 62 7.71 27.08 -6.00
CA SER A 62 8.02 26.26 -7.18
C SER A 62 7.28 26.69 -8.46
N GLN A 63 6.26 27.54 -8.36
CA GLN A 63 5.50 28.06 -9.51
C GLN A 63 5.99 29.42 -10.00
N VAL A 64 6.97 30.03 -9.31
CA VAL A 64 7.44 31.39 -9.64
C VAL A 64 8.28 31.42 -10.91
N CYS A 65 9.27 30.52 -11.04
CA CYS A 65 10.12 30.41 -12.22
C CYS A 65 10.68 28.99 -12.41
N LYS A 66 11.19 28.68 -13.60
CA LYS A 66 11.76 27.35 -13.93
C LYS A 66 12.97 26.98 -13.06
N SER A 67 13.80 27.96 -12.69
CA SER A 67 14.97 27.72 -11.84
C SER A 67 14.54 27.31 -10.42
N MET A 68 13.64 28.10 -9.82
CA MET A 68 13.08 27.82 -8.51
C MET A 68 12.27 26.52 -8.48
N ASN A 69 11.54 26.21 -9.56
CA ASN A 69 10.87 24.92 -9.72
C ASN A 69 11.87 23.76 -9.59
N ARG A 70 12.98 23.80 -10.35
CA ARG A 70 14.04 22.78 -10.29
C ARG A 70 14.67 22.68 -8.90
N PHE A 71 14.96 23.81 -8.25
CA PHE A 71 15.61 23.84 -6.94
C PHE A 71 14.69 23.30 -5.83
N VAL A 72 13.45 23.80 -5.75
CA VAL A 72 12.47 23.35 -4.74
C VAL A 72 12.16 21.86 -4.89
N ASN A 73 12.22 21.29 -6.09
CA ASN A 73 11.97 19.86 -6.30
C ASN A 73 13.12 18.94 -5.85
N ARG A 74 14.26 19.48 -5.39
CA ARG A 74 15.35 18.66 -4.82
C ARG A 74 14.99 18.11 -3.44
N ASP A 75 15.40 16.89 -3.17
CA ASP A 75 15.09 16.18 -1.93
C ASP A 75 15.63 16.86 -0.67
N ALA A 76 16.78 17.53 -0.76
CA ALA A 76 17.37 18.27 0.35
C ALA A 76 16.39 19.30 0.97
N VAL A 77 15.59 19.97 0.15
CA VAL A 77 14.58 20.95 0.59
C VAL A 77 13.47 20.28 1.41
N TRP A 78 13.06 19.07 1.01
CA TRP A 78 11.92 18.37 1.62
C TRP A 78 12.30 17.49 2.80
N ARG A 79 13.59 17.22 3.03
CA ARG A 79 14.07 16.29 4.07
C ARG A 79 13.57 16.64 5.47
N ARG A 80 13.56 17.92 5.85
CA ARG A 80 13.02 18.38 7.15
C ARG A 80 11.54 18.07 7.28
N ILE A 81 10.76 18.42 6.26
CA ILE A 81 9.30 18.23 6.23
C ILE A 81 8.97 16.74 6.21
N ALA A 82 9.73 15.93 5.46
CA ALA A 82 9.57 14.49 5.38
C ALA A 82 9.77 13.80 6.73
N LYS A 83 10.75 14.20 7.54
CA LYS A 83 10.96 13.66 8.89
C LYS A 83 9.73 13.82 9.80
N GLY A 84 8.94 14.88 9.61
CA GLY A 84 7.71 15.13 10.37
C GLY A 84 6.45 14.49 9.77
N CYS A 85 6.54 13.83 8.61
CA CYS A 85 5.40 13.23 7.93
C CYS A 85 5.30 11.72 8.22
N LEU A 86 4.08 11.24 8.46
CA LEU A 86 3.77 9.80 8.56
C LEU A 86 4.14 9.08 7.26
N ASN A 87 4.79 7.92 7.37
CA ASN A 87 5.16 7.06 6.24
C ASN A 87 5.93 7.79 5.13
N SER A 88 6.65 8.85 5.47
CA SER A 88 7.54 9.50 4.50
C SER A 88 8.69 8.59 4.11
N GLY A 89 9.01 7.54 4.87
CA GLY A 89 10.12 6.60 4.65
C GLY A 89 11.49 7.17 4.99
N ILE A 90 11.55 8.31 5.67
CA ILE A 90 12.75 8.79 6.34
C ILE A 90 12.74 8.28 7.77
N ILE A 91 13.76 7.50 8.14
CA ILE A 91 13.92 6.96 9.50
C ILE A 91 14.44 8.07 10.42
N TRP A 92 14.28 7.92 11.74
CA TRP A 92 14.79 8.84 12.76
C TRP A 92 16.30 9.11 12.62
N ASN A 93 17.09 8.11 12.21
CA ASN A 93 18.53 8.22 11.92
C ASN A 93 18.84 8.95 10.59
N GLY A 94 17.81 9.37 9.84
CA GLY A 94 17.95 10.10 8.58
C GLY A 94 18.14 9.23 7.33
N THR A 95 18.18 7.90 7.47
CA THR A 95 18.26 6.98 6.33
C THR A 95 16.97 7.04 5.51
N ASP A 96 17.13 7.03 4.19
CA ASP A 96 16.01 7.01 3.25
C ASP A 96 15.76 5.59 2.75
N ILE A 97 14.56 5.05 3.04
CA ILE A 97 14.14 3.70 2.64
C ILE A 97 13.74 3.65 1.16
N TYR A 98 13.32 4.77 0.57
CA TYR A 98 12.78 4.82 -0.79
C TYR A 98 13.47 5.90 -1.66
N PRO A 99 14.79 5.84 -1.85
CA PRO A 99 15.55 6.89 -2.54
C PRO A 99 15.12 7.09 -4.00
N ASN A 100 14.50 6.08 -4.61
CA ASN A 100 14.02 6.13 -5.99
C ASN A 100 12.73 6.96 -6.17
N ILE A 101 12.06 7.32 -5.07
CA ILE A 101 10.83 8.11 -5.09
C ILE A 101 11.13 9.48 -4.49
N PRO A 102 11.00 10.59 -5.25
CA PRO A 102 11.28 11.94 -4.77
C PRO A 102 10.52 12.26 -3.47
N LEU A 103 11.20 12.91 -2.51
CA LEU A 103 10.64 13.21 -1.20
C LEU A 103 9.41 14.11 -1.28
N LYS A 104 9.37 15.02 -2.25
CA LYS A 104 8.19 15.87 -2.48
C LYS A 104 6.91 15.05 -2.73
N GLU A 105 6.98 14.01 -3.57
CA GLU A 105 5.81 13.16 -3.86
C GLU A 105 5.43 12.28 -2.66
N ARG A 106 6.41 11.85 -1.86
CA ARG A 106 6.17 11.12 -0.61
C ARG A 106 5.50 11.98 0.44
N VAL A 107 5.96 13.22 0.63
CA VAL A 107 5.33 14.21 1.52
C VAL A 107 3.90 14.51 1.06
N LYS A 108 3.68 14.71 -0.24
CA LYS A 108 2.34 14.90 -0.80
C LYS A 108 1.44 13.70 -0.53
N THR A 109 1.95 12.48 -0.71
CA THR A 109 1.21 11.24 -0.42
C THR A 109 0.86 11.16 1.07
N ALA A 110 1.83 11.38 1.97
CA ALA A 110 1.59 11.40 3.41
C ALA A 110 0.51 12.39 3.82
N GLN A 111 0.49 13.57 3.18
CA GLN A 111 -0.50 14.60 3.47
C GLN A 111 -1.88 14.29 2.90
N ASN A 112 -1.94 13.65 1.73
CA ASN A 112 -3.19 13.11 1.21
C ASN A 112 -3.78 12.07 2.17
N TRP A 113 -2.95 11.19 2.74
CA TRP A 113 -3.38 10.24 3.77
C TRP A 113 -3.86 10.94 5.03
N TYR A 114 -3.11 11.91 5.55
CA TYR A 114 -3.46 12.65 6.76
C TYR A 114 -4.82 13.35 6.66
N HIS A 115 -5.14 13.92 5.49
CA HIS A 115 -6.40 14.62 5.24
C HIS A 115 -7.50 13.74 4.63
N GLY A 116 -7.24 12.45 4.39
CA GLY A 116 -8.20 11.53 3.78
C GLY A 116 -8.47 11.77 2.28
N PHE A 117 -7.59 12.48 1.57
CA PHE A 117 -7.67 12.66 0.13
C PHE A 117 -7.23 11.39 -0.61
N CYS A 118 -8.18 10.50 -0.90
CA CYS A 118 -7.93 9.28 -1.68
C CYS A 118 -8.80 9.21 -2.93
N LYS A 119 -8.26 8.62 -4.00
CA LYS A 119 -9.06 8.22 -5.17
C LYS A 119 -9.52 6.78 -4.97
N LYS A 120 -10.83 6.54 -5.00
CA LYS A 120 -11.42 5.22 -4.86
C LYS A 120 -11.76 4.64 -6.23
N TRP A 121 -11.35 3.41 -6.48
CA TRP A 121 -11.65 2.67 -7.70
C TRP A 121 -12.13 1.26 -7.35
N THR A 122 -13.00 0.71 -8.18
CA THR A 122 -13.42 -0.69 -8.06
C THR A 122 -12.55 -1.53 -8.99
N LEU A 123 -11.61 -2.30 -8.43
CA LEU A 123 -10.66 -3.11 -9.21
C LEU A 123 -11.30 -4.38 -9.78
N LEU A 124 -12.06 -5.08 -8.94
CA LEU A 124 -12.75 -6.31 -9.27
C LEU A 124 -14.14 -6.27 -8.62
N LYS A 125 -15.13 -6.88 -9.30
CA LYS A 125 -16.50 -7.02 -8.78
C LYS A 125 -16.95 -8.46 -9.00
N TRP A 126 -17.34 -9.12 -7.93
CA TRP A 126 -17.89 -10.47 -7.96
C TRP A 126 -18.91 -10.62 -6.82
N LYS A 127 -19.78 -11.64 -6.93
CA LYS A 127 -20.78 -11.94 -5.91
C LYS A 127 -20.20 -12.96 -4.93
N THR A 128 -19.89 -12.54 -3.71
CA THR A 128 -19.51 -13.44 -2.61
C THR A 128 -20.36 -13.15 -1.39
N LYS A 129 -20.63 -14.19 -0.60
CA LYS A 129 -21.33 -14.07 0.68
C LYS A 129 -20.40 -13.72 1.84
N LEU A 130 -19.11 -14.03 1.70
CA LEU A 130 -18.10 -13.80 2.73
C LEU A 130 -17.10 -12.73 2.31
N LEU A 131 -16.54 -12.04 3.31
CA LEU A 131 -15.48 -11.06 3.11
C LEU A 131 -14.22 -11.80 2.61
N PRO A 132 -13.64 -11.39 1.46
CA PRO A 132 -12.44 -12.00 0.95
C PRO A 132 -11.22 -11.62 1.81
N TRP A 133 -10.27 -12.54 1.89
CA TRP A 133 -8.92 -12.24 2.35
C TRP A 133 -8.08 -11.77 1.16
N LEU A 134 -7.23 -10.76 1.37
CA LEU A 134 -6.37 -10.19 0.35
C LEU A 134 -4.96 -9.97 0.89
N GLN A 135 -3.97 -10.18 0.04
CA GLN A 135 -2.58 -9.89 0.34
C GLN A 135 -1.87 -9.42 -0.93
N LEU A 136 -1.13 -8.32 -0.85
CA LEU A 136 -0.32 -7.81 -1.93
C LEU A 136 1.14 -8.22 -1.70
N ASP A 137 1.76 -8.87 -2.67
CA ASP A 137 3.17 -9.21 -2.66
C ASP A 137 3.83 -8.73 -3.95
N GLY A 138 4.66 -7.69 -3.83
CA GLY A 138 5.14 -6.91 -4.98
C GLY A 138 3.98 -6.40 -5.83
N ASP A 139 3.97 -6.78 -7.11
CA ASP A 139 2.93 -6.41 -8.08
C ASP A 139 1.84 -7.48 -8.24
N VAL A 140 1.82 -8.49 -7.38
CA VAL A 140 0.82 -9.56 -7.44
C VAL A 140 -0.15 -9.44 -6.27
N LEU A 141 -1.43 -9.21 -6.60
CA LEU A 141 -2.53 -9.22 -5.66
C LEU A 141 -3.10 -10.63 -5.54
N TYR A 142 -2.95 -11.24 -4.37
CA TYR A 142 -3.60 -12.50 -4.04
C TYR A 142 -4.93 -12.22 -3.36
N LEU A 143 -5.96 -12.95 -3.77
CA LEU A 143 -7.33 -12.74 -3.34
C LEU A 143 -8.06 -14.07 -3.15
N SER A 144 -8.66 -14.28 -1.99
CA SER A 144 -9.56 -15.41 -1.79
C SER A 144 -10.94 -15.13 -2.39
N GLN A 145 -11.47 -16.11 -3.11
CA GLN A 145 -12.77 -16.06 -3.76
C GLN A 145 -13.47 -17.39 -3.50
N ALA A 146 -14.20 -17.50 -2.38
CA ALA A 146 -14.75 -18.77 -1.91
C ALA A 146 -13.62 -19.81 -1.72
N ALA A 147 -13.73 -21.01 -2.29
CA ALA A 147 -12.74 -22.10 -2.13
C ALA A 147 -11.45 -21.95 -2.96
N LYS A 148 -11.32 -20.88 -3.75
CA LYS A 148 -10.15 -20.65 -4.61
C LYS A 148 -9.41 -19.37 -4.20
N ILE A 149 -8.12 -19.33 -4.51
CA ILE A 149 -7.29 -18.13 -4.37
C ILE A 149 -6.75 -17.76 -5.75
N GLY A 150 -7.00 -16.53 -6.18
CA GLY A 150 -6.49 -16.00 -7.45
C GLY A 150 -5.34 -15.05 -7.21
N ALA A 151 -4.28 -15.19 -8.01
CA ALA A 151 -3.17 -14.25 -8.09
C ALA A 151 -3.35 -13.33 -9.31
N TYR A 152 -3.35 -12.02 -9.11
CA TYR A 152 -3.65 -11.04 -10.16
C TYR A 152 -2.49 -10.06 -10.32
N SER A 153 -2.02 -9.89 -11.56
CA SER A 153 -0.98 -8.89 -11.86
C SER A 153 -1.52 -7.46 -11.75
N LEU A 154 -0.77 -6.60 -11.09
CA LEU A 154 -1.00 -5.17 -11.02
C LEU A 154 -0.08 -4.47 -12.02
N ASN A 155 -0.64 -3.92 -13.09
CA ASN A 155 0.15 -3.17 -14.06
C ASN A 155 0.48 -1.78 -13.52
N HIS A 156 1.77 -1.47 -13.34
CA HIS A 156 2.25 -0.16 -12.90
C HIS A 156 1.78 0.98 -13.81
N ASP A 157 1.87 0.80 -15.14
CA ASP A 157 1.61 1.88 -16.10
C ASP A 157 0.13 2.26 -16.17
N SER A 158 -0.74 1.26 -16.17
CA SER A 158 -2.19 1.50 -16.30
C SER A 158 -2.87 1.71 -14.95
N ARG A 159 -2.19 1.44 -13.83
CA ARG A 159 -2.76 1.38 -12.46
C ARG A 159 -4.05 0.54 -12.41
N ARG A 160 -4.13 -0.46 -13.27
CA ARG A 160 -5.27 -1.36 -13.42
C ARG A 160 -4.82 -2.76 -13.08
N LEU A 161 -5.71 -3.47 -12.40
CA LEU A 161 -5.54 -4.88 -12.16
C LEU A 161 -5.87 -5.66 -13.45
N GLN A 162 -5.02 -6.60 -13.81
CA GLN A 162 -5.36 -7.58 -14.83
C GLN A 162 -6.53 -8.42 -14.34
N ARG A 163 -7.61 -8.52 -15.14
CA ARG A 163 -8.83 -9.24 -14.72
C ARG A 163 -8.67 -10.76 -14.77
N ILE A 164 -7.74 -11.24 -15.59
CA ILE A 164 -7.40 -12.65 -15.72
C ILE A 164 -6.34 -12.96 -14.66
N PRO A 165 -6.57 -13.94 -13.77
CA PRO A 165 -5.57 -14.33 -12.80
C PRO A 165 -4.36 -14.96 -13.50
N LEU A 166 -3.16 -14.64 -13.02
CA LEU A 166 -1.91 -15.29 -13.42
C LEU A 166 -1.94 -16.77 -13.02
N GLU A 167 -2.37 -17.02 -11.77
CA GLU A 167 -2.43 -18.36 -11.18
C GLU A 167 -3.68 -18.51 -10.33
N ASN A 168 -4.16 -19.75 -10.24
CA ASN A 168 -5.26 -20.12 -9.35
C ASN A 168 -4.80 -21.26 -8.44
N TYR A 169 -4.92 -21.05 -7.14
CA TYR A 169 -4.67 -22.07 -6.13
C TYR A 169 -6.00 -22.71 -5.75
N LEU A 170 -6.10 -24.00 -6.03
CA LEU A 170 -7.29 -24.83 -5.81
C LEU A 170 -6.98 -25.96 -4.82
N GLY A 171 -8.03 -26.53 -4.23
CA GLY A 171 -7.93 -27.73 -3.39
C GLY A 171 -8.82 -27.71 -2.14
N HIS A 172 -9.22 -26.52 -1.67
CA HIS A 172 -10.18 -26.43 -0.57
C HIS A 172 -11.57 -26.89 -1.03
N LYS A 173 -12.28 -27.56 -0.13
CA LYS A 173 -13.68 -27.98 -0.32
C LYS A 173 -14.67 -26.96 0.23
N GLY A 174 -14.19 -26.01 1.03
CA GLY A 174 -14.94 -24.90 1.59
C GLY A 174 -14.27 -23.56 1.33
N ASP A 175 -14.92 -22.48 1.75
CA ASP A 175 -14.39 -21.13 1.60
C ASP A 175 -13.04 -20.97 2.31
N VAL A 176 -12.09 -20.32 1.63
CA VAL A 176 -10.79 -19.94 2.19
C VAL A 176 -11.00 -18.76 3.12
N CYS A 177 -10.86 -19.01 4.42
CA CYS A 177 -11.03 -18.03 5.48
C CYS A 177 -9.81 -17.12 5.61
N ARG A 178 -8.60 -17.69 5.47
CA ARG A 178 -7.33 -16.96 5.64
C ARG A 178 -6.24 -17.59 4.78
N PHE A 179 -5.32 -16.78 4.27
CA PHE A 179 -4.06 -17.29 3.73
C PHE A 179 -2.90 -16.36 4.07
N VAL A 180 -1.69 -16.90 4.04
CA VAL A 180 -0.44 -16.17 4.30
C VAL A 180 0.56 -16.53 3.21
N LEU A 181 1.16 -15.52 2.61
CA LEU A 181 2.27 -15.67 1.68
C LEU A 181 3.60 -15.64 2.42
N THR A 182 4.47 -16.56 2.02
CA THR A 182 5.91 -16.57 2.34
C THR A 182 6.69 -16.46 1.04
N ASP A 183 8.02 -16.32 1.11
CA ASP A 183 8.89 -16.23 -0.07
C ASP A 183 8.75 -17.43 -1.02
N SER A 184 8.40 -18.61 -0.48
CA SER A 184 8.39 -19.87 -1.22
C SER A 184 7.03 -20.56 -1.29
N HIS A 185 6.13 -20.29 -0.35
CA HIS A 185 4.86 -20.99 -0.20
C HIS A 185 3.69 -20.03 0.02
N LEU A 186 2.53 -20.40 -0.49
CA LEU A 186 1.23 -19.86 -0.10
C LEU A 186 0.58 -20.86 0.83
N ILE A 187 0.25 -20.44 2.04
CA ILE A 187 -0.40 -21.30 3.04
C ILE A 187 -1.83 -20.80 3.24
N SER A 188 -2.81 -21.63 3.01
CA SER A 188 -4.23 -21.29 3.08
C SER A 188 -4.98 -22.15 4.08
N ALA A 189 -5.96 -21.55 4.74
CA ALA A 189 -6.83 -22.16 5.73
C ALA A 189 -8.29 -22.02 5.28
N GLY A 190 -9.02 -23.13 5.33
CA GLY A 190 -10.41 -23.21 4.85
C GLY A 190 -11.42 -23.54 5.95
N SER A 191 -12.68 -23.24 5.63
CA SER A 191 -13.85 -23.68 6.40
C SER A 191 -14.04 -25.19 6.41
N ASP A 192 -13.35 -25.92 5.52
CA ASP A 192 -13.30 -27.37 5.46
C ASP A 192 -12.39 -28.02 6.53
N GLY A 193 -11.83 -27.22 7.45
CA GLY A 193 -10.91 -27.69 8.48
C GLY A 193 -9.52 -28.05 7.96
N ARG A 194 -9.24 -27.77 6.68
CA ARG A 194 -7.96 -28.10 6.04
C ARG A 194 -7.07 -26.87 5.99
N ILE A 195 -5.78 -27.14 6.08
CA ILE A 195 -4.74 -26.17 5.75
C ILE A 195 -3.99 -26.72 4.54
N LEU A 196 -3.88 -25.93 3.49
CA LEU A 196 -3.15 -26.28 2.28
C LEU A 196 -1.91 -25.42 2.17
N VAL A 197 -0.80 -26.04 1.78
CA VAL A 197 0.47 -25.39 1.52
C VAL A 197 0.77 -25.59 0.04
N HIS A 198 0.72 -24.54 -0.75
CA HIS A 198 1.08 -24.54 -2.17
C HIS A 198 2.47 -23.94 -2.34
N SER A 199 3.34 -24.62 -3.08
CA SER A 199 4.61 -24.01 -3.49
C SER A 199 4.35 -22.95 -4.55
N ARG A 200 5.05 -21.81 -4.45
CA ARG A 200 4.94 -20.70 -5.41
C ARG A 200 5.76 -20.92 -6.68
N ARG A 201 6.77 -21.79 -6.62
CA ARG A 201 7.67 -22.10 -7.74
C ARG A 201 7.37 -23.45 -8.39
N ARG A 202 6.82 -24.38 -7.62
CA ARG A 202 6.49 -25.73 -8.06
C ARG A 202 4.98 -25.89 -7.98
N ASN A 203 4.38 -26.62 -8.90
CA ASN A 203 2.97 -26.97 -8.82
C ASN A 203 2.75 -28.14 -7.83
N LEU A 204 3.22 -27.98 -6.59
CA LEU A 204 3.12 -28.96 -5.51
C LEU A 204 2.24 -28.38 -4.41
N SER A 205 1.29 -29.19 -3.93
CA SER A 205 0.45 -28.88 -2.78
C SER A 205 0.57 -29.96 -1.71
N LEU A 206 0.63 -29.53 -0.45
CA LEU A 206 0.61 -30.39 0.73
C LEU A 206 -0.62 -30.02 1.58
N GLY A 207 -1.36 -31.03 2.03
CA GLY A 207 -2.46 -30.83 2.97
C GLY A 207 -2.03 -31.17 4.39
N LEU A 208 -2.20 -30.23 5.31
CA LEU A 208 -2.06 -30.46 6.74
C LEU A 208 -3.45 -30.75 7.30
N MET A 209 -3.64 -31.97 7.81
CA MET A 209 -4.92 -32.46 8.29
C MET A 209 -4.88 -32.63 9.81
N GLY A 210 -5.88 -32.09 10.50
CA GLY A 210 -6.01 -32.33 11.93
C GLY A 210 -7.11 -31.52 12.61
N HIS A 211 -7.43 -30.32 12.13
CA HIS A 211 -8.58 -29.59 12.63
C HIS A 211 -9.88 -30.30 12.26
N SER A 212 -10.80 -30.40 13.22
CA SER A 212 -12.10 -31.04 13.03
C SER A 212 -13.19 -30.06 12.57
N GLN A 213 -12.91 -28.77 12.60
CA GLN A 213 -13.81 -27.68 12.18
C GLN A 213 -13.03 -26.57 11.46
N GLU A 214 -13.77 -25.61 10.93
CA GLU A 214 -13.33 -24.39 10.23
C GLU A 214 -12.05 -23.78 10.84
N VAL A 215 -11.04 -23.54 10.00
CA VAL A 215 -9.82 -22.85 10.41
C VAL A 215 -9.98 -21.35 10.12
N ASN A 216 -10.25 -20.57 11.16
CA ASN A 216 -10.59 -19.15 11.04
C ASN A 216 -9.37 -18.26 10.82
N CYS A 217 -8.22 -18.67 11.37
CA CYS A 217 -7.02 -17.85 11.38
C CYS A 217 -5.75 -18.69 11.23
N LEU A 218 -4.75 -18.06 10.63
CA LEU A 218 -3.51 -18.69 10.22
C LEU A 218 -2.42 -17.62 10.21
N ASP A 219 -1.25 -17.97 10.74
CA ASP A 219 -0.02 -17.20 10.58
C ASP A 219 1.19 -18.12 10.35
N SER A 220 2.24 -17.61 9.70
CA SER A 220 3.43 -18.40 9.38
C SER A 220 4.69 -17.55 9.44
N LYS A 221 5.74 -18.11 10.06
CA LYS A 221 7.06 -17.50 10.15
C LYS A 221 8.14 -18.56 10.24
N ASN A 222 9.21 -18.41 9.45
CA ASN A 222 10.40 -19.29 9.50
C ASN A 222 10.08 -20.79 9.40
N GLY A 223 9.06 -21.16 8.60
CA GLY A 223 8.63 -22.56 8.43
C GLY A 223 7.73 -23.10 9.55
N LEU A 224 7.49 -22.34 10.62
CA LEU A 224 6.48 -22.61 11.63
C LEU A 224 5.14 -22.01 11.19
N ILE A 225 4.10 -22.81 11.25
CA ILE A 225 2.73 -22.40 10.94
C ILE A 225 1.91 -22.53 12.21
N ILE A 226 1.13 -21.49 12.53
CA ILE A 226 0.15 -21.51 13.62
C ILE A 226 -1.23 -21.33 13.01
N SER A 227 -2.15 -22.21 13.37
CA SER A 227 -3.56 -22.12 12.98
C SER A 227 -4.45 -22.06 14.21
N GLY A 228 -5.59 -21.38 14.07
CA GLY A 228 -6.65 -21.36 15.07
C GLY A 228 -7.99 -21.73 14.44
N SER A 229 -8.72 -22.62 15.10
CA SER A 229 -9.95 -23.21 14.57
C SER A 229 -11.15 -23.00 15.49
N ARG A 230 -12.33 -23.20 14.91
CA ARG A 230 -13.60 -23.32 15.63
C ARG A 230 -13.67 -24.57 16.51
N ASP A 231 -12.80 -25.55 16.30
CA ASP A 231 -12.68 -26.76 17.12
C ASP A 231 -12.14 -26.51 18.54
N ARG A 232 -11.95 -25.24 18.92
CA ARG A 232 -11.42 -24.78 20.21
C ARG A 232 -9.96 -25.20 20.43
N THR A 233 -9.21 -25.36 19.33
CA THR A 233 -7.77 -25.59 19.39
C THR A 233 -7.01 -24.59 18.54
N ALA A 234 -5.82 -24.23 19.00
CA ALA A 234 -4.75 -23.70 18.15
C ALA A 234 -3.72 -24.81 17.91
N ARG A 235 -3.20 -24.92 16.70
CA ARG A 235 -2.25 -25.97 16.33
C ARG A 235 -1.01 -25.38 15.69
N MET A 236 0.11 -26.02 16.00
CA MET A 236 1.42 -25.69 15.43
C MET A 236 1.78 -26.74 14.40
N TRP A 237 2.35 -26.32 13.27
CA TRP A 237 2.72 -27.19 12.17
C TRP A 237 4.08 -26.81 11.61
N THR A 238 4.71 -27.78 10.98
CA THR A 238 5.93 -27.59 10.17
C THR A 238 5.65 -28.06 8.75
N LEU A 239 6.35 -27.48 7.78
CA LEU A 239 6.26 -27.88 6.37
C LEU A 239 6.70 -29.33 6.09
N THR A 240 7.42 -29.97 7.02
CA THR A 240 7.95 -31.33 6.87
C THR A 240 6.99 -32.42 7.37
N SER A 241 5.99 -32.08 8.18
CA SER A 241 5.08 -33.04 8.79
C SER A 241 3.63 -32.75 8.41
N SER A 242 2.88 -33.78 8.05
CA SER A 242 1.44 -33.69 7.82
C SER A 242 0.63 -33.64 9.10
N SER A 243 1.23 -33.97 10.25
CA SER A 243 0.62 -33.96 11.58
C SER A 243 1.02 -32.70 12.37
N PRO A 244 0.16 -32.22 13.28
CA PRO A 244 0.48 -31.05 14.09
C PRO A 244 1.63 -31.37 15.05
N LEU A 245 2.60 -30.46 15.15
CA LEU A 245 3.69 -30.53 16.14
C LEU A 245 3.16 -30.45 17.58
N GLY A 246 2.11 -29.65 17.77
CA GLY A 246 1.53 -29.38 19.07
C GLY A 246 0.11 -28.86 18.92
N THR A 247 -0.72 -29.19 19.90
CA THR A 247 -2.11 -28.73 19.99
C THR A 247 -2.28 -27.99 21.31
N ILE A 248 -2.71 -26.74 21.23
CA ILE A 248 -2.99 -25.87 22.36
C ILE A 248 -4.52 -25.84 22.53
N PRO A 249 -5.06 -26.44 23.60
CA PRO A 249 -6.49 -26.39 23.88
C PRO A 249 -6.89 -24.97 24.31
N MET A 250 -8.02 -24.49 23.79
CA MET A 250 -8.61 -23.20 24.12
C MET A 250 -10.02 -23.41 24.67
N PHE A 251 -10.51 -22.46 25.46
CA PHE A 251 -11.86 -22.54 26.02
C PHE A 251 -12.96 -22.34 24.97
N ASP A 252 -12.70 -21.50 23.97
CA ASP A 252 -13.60 -21.17 22.87
C ASP A 252 -12.86 -21.18 21.53
N ARG A 253 -13.61 -21.00 20.43
CA ARG A 253 -13.10 -20.87 19.07
C ARG A 253 -12.05 -19.78 18.95
N VAL A 254 -11.03 -20.07 18.15
CA VAL A 254 -9.94 -19.14 17.91
C VAL A 254 -10.28 -18.29 16.69
N TRP A 255 -10.28 -16.97 16.85
CA TRP A 255 -10.62 -16.01 15.80
C TRP A 255 -9.40 -15.36 15.13
N SER A 256 -8.29 -15.24 15.85
CA SER A 256 -7.08 -14.63 15.34
C SER A 256 -5.85 -15.22 16.02
N VAL A 257 -4.78 -15.37 15.24
CA VAL A 257 -3.44 -15.74 15.69
C VAL A 257 -2.46 -14.81 14.99
N ALA A 258 -1.38 -14.45 15.68
CA ALA A 258 -0.30 -13.66 15.14
C ALA A 258 1.02 -14.09 15.79
N ILE A 259 2.04 -14.29 14.96
CA ILE A 259 3.42 -14.55 15.35
C ILE A 259 4.15 -13.21 15.36
N SER A 260 4.88 -12.94 16.44
CA SER A 260 5.64 -11.70 16.54
C SER A 260 6.62 -11.56 15.36
N PRO A 261 6.68 -10.37 14.71
CA PRO A 261 7.58 -10.15 13.58
C PRO A 261 9.06 -10.10 14.02
N THR A 262 9.35 -9.82 15.28
CA THR A 262 10.72 -9.78 15.80
C THR A 262 11.21 -11.18 16.17
N GLN A 263 12.38 -11.59 15.67
CA GLN A 263 13.21 -12.55 16.40
C GLN A 263 13.81 -11.75 17.56
N ARG A 264 13.55 -12.16 18.81
CA ARG A 264 14.51 -11.86 19.87
C ARG A 264 15.64 -12.87 19.76
#